data_AF-A0A6A0IGZ4-F1
#
_entry.id   AF-A0A6A0IGZ4-F1
#
_cell.length_a   1.000
_cell.length_b   1.000
_cell.length_c   1.000
_cell.angle_alpha   90.00
_cell.angle_beta   90.00
_cell.angle_gamma   90.00
#
_symmetry.space_group_name_H-M   'P 1'
#
loop_
_entity.id
_entity.type
_entity.pdbx_description
1 polymer ?
#
loop_
_entity_poly.entity_id
_entity_poly.type
_entity_poly.pdbx_seq_one_letter_code
_entity_poly.pdbx_strand_id
1 'polypeptide(L)' 'MQVQLSEDQLHDLRRLAATDGRSLADLVREAVDLLLRGRRLGERRLLKARSLGALGRFSSGAPDAAREHDRYLEDVLGE' A
#
# COMPACT_ATOMS: atom_id res chain seq x y z
N MET A 1 15.79 4.88 -18.11
CA MET A 1 16.09 4.54 -16.70
C MET A 1 16.91 3.26 -16.71
N GLN A 2 18.06 3.23 -16.05
CA GLN A 2 18.93 2.05 -15.96
C GLN A 2 19.08 1.65 -14.50
N VAL A 3 18.98 0.35 -14.21
CA VAL A 3 19.17 -0.21 -12.87
C VAL A 3 20.36 -1.17 -12.95
N GLN A 4 21.28 -1.07 -12.00
CA GLN A 4 22.43 -1.96 -11.90
C GLN A 4 22.04 -3.19 -11.06
N LEU A 5 22.38 -4.37 -11.55
CA LEU A 5 22.25 -5.64 -10.84
C LEU A 5 23.65 -6.20 -10.58
N SER A 6 23.82 -6.95 -9.49
CA SER A 6 25.06 -7.69 -9.29
C SER A 6 25.21 -8.78 -10.37
N GLU A 7 26.44 -9.24 -10.58
CA GLU A 7 26.72 -10.32 -11.52
C GLU A 7 25.95 -11.60 -11.16
N ASP A 8 25.87 -11.93 -9.87
CA ASP A 8 25.11 -13.08 -9.37
C ASP A 8 23.60 -12.96 -9.66
N GLN A 9 23.01 -11.78 -9.41
CA GLN A 9 21.59 -11.53 -9.71
C GLN A 9 21.30 -11.68 -11.20
N LEU A 10 22.21 -11.18 -12.05
CA LEU A 10 22.06 -11.29 -13.49
C LEU A 10 22.22 -12.73 -13.97
N HIS A 11 23.16 -13.48 -13.39
CA HIS A 11 23.35 -14.91 -13.66
C HIS A 11 22.09 -15.71 -13.32
N ASP A 12 21.55 -15.52 -12.11
CA ASP A 12 20.37 -16.22 -11.63
C ASP A 12 19.11 -15.90 -12.45
N LEU A 13 18.90 -14.61 -12.78
CA LEU A 13 17.78 -14.20 -13.60
C LEU A 13 17.87 -14.74 -15.04
N ARG A 14 19.07 -14.82 -15.62
CA ARG A 14 19.27 -15.44 -16.94
C ARG A 14 18.96 -16.92 -16.93
N ARG A 15 19.40 -17.63 -15.89
CA ARG A 15 19.08 -19.05 -15.70
C ARG A 15 17.57 -19.26 -15.59
N LEU A 16 16.90 -18.44 -14.79
CA LEU A 16 15.44 -18.50 -14.63
C LEU A 16 14.71 -18.18 -15.94
N ALA A 17 15.14 -17.13 -16.66
CA ALA A 17 14.59 -16.76 -17.96
C ALA A 17 14.66 -17.91 -18.98
N ALA A 18 15.80 -18.60 -19.03
CA ALA A 18 16.02 -19.74 -19.92
C ALA A 18 15.11 -20.92 -19.54
N THR A 19 14.99 -21.23 -18.25
CA THR A 19 14.12 -22.30 -17.75
C THR A 19 12.66 -22.04 -18.06
N ASP A 20 12.20 -20.80 -17.87
CA ASP A 20 10.79 -20.43 -18.00
C ASP A 20 10.41 -20.03 -19.43
N GLY A 21 11.37 -19.92 -20.35
CA GLY A 21 11.13 -19.43 -21.72
C GLY A 21 10.70 -17.96 -21.77
N ARG A 22 11.13 -17.15 -20.80
CA ARG A 22 10.71 -15.76 -20.62
C ARG A 22 11.86 -14.79 -20.87
N SER A 23 11.54 -13.54 -21.19
CA SER A 23 12.59 -12.53 -21.30
C SER A 23 13.07 -12.08 -19.92
N LEU A 24 14.35 -11.69 -19.83
CA LEU A 24 14.93 -11.11 -18.62
C LEU A 24 14.12 -9.88 -18.14
N ALA A 25 13.62 -9.07 -19.08
CA ALA A 25 12.82 -7.89 -18.79
C ALA A 25 11.46 -8.23 -18.17
N ASP A 26 10.84 -9.35 -18.57
CA ASP A 26 9.59 -9.81 -17.97
C ASP A 26 9.77 -10.21 -16.51
N LEU A 27 10.86 -10.94 -16.20
CA LEU A 27 11.17 -11.34 -14.82
C LEU A 27 11.45 -10.13 -13.93
N VAL A 28 12.20 -9.15 -14.44
CA VAL A 28 12.48 -7.91 -13.68
C VAL A 28 11.20 -7.14 -13.42
N ARG A 29 10.31 -7.00 -14.41
CA ARG A 29 9.01 -6.33 -14.22
C ARG A 29 8.16 -7.04 -13.17
N GLU A 30 8.06 -8.36 -13.26
CA GLU A 30 7.30 -9.16 -12.29
C GLU A 30 7.86 -9.02 -10.87
N ALA A 31 9.18 -9.13 -10.70
CA ALA A 31 9.82 -9.00 -9.40
C ALA A 31 9.54 -7.62 -8.76
N VAL A 32 9.62 -6.55 -9.55
CA VAL A 32 9.30 -5.19 -9.11
C VAL A 32 7.82 -5.06 -8.74
N ASP A 33 6.91 -5.59 -9.55
CA ASP A 33 5.47 -5.57 -9.27
C ASP A 33 5.13 -6.31 -7.97
N LEU A 34 5.74 -7.49 -7.75
CA LEU A 34 5.55 -8.27 -6.53
C LEU A 34 6.05 -7.50 -5.30
N LEU A 35 7.23 -6.87 -5.39
CA LEU A 35 7.78 -6.05 -4.32
C LEU A 35 6.85 -4.88 -3.95
N LEU A 36 6.38 -4.14 -4.96
CA LEU A 36 5.51 -2.98 -4.76
C LEU A 36 4.15 -3.38 -4.21
N ARG A 37 3.55 -4.47 -4.71
CA ARG A 37 2.29 -5.02 -4.17
C ARG A 37 2.45 -5.47 -2.73
N GLY A 38 3.55 -6.15 -2.39
CA GLY A 38 3.85 -6.59 -1.03
C GLY A 38 3.92 -5.42 -0.04
N ARG A 39 4.64 -4.34 -0.40
CA ARG A 39 4.69 -3.12 0.42
C ARG A 39 3.32 -2.47 0.59
N ARG A 40 2.56 -2.29 -0.50
CA ARG A 40 1.22 -1.69 -0.45
C ARG A 40 0.26 -2.48 0.44
N LEU A 41 0.33 -3.81 0.40
CA LEU A 41 -0.48 -4.67 1.26
C LEU A 41 -0.06 -4.56 2.73
N GLY A 42 1.25 -4.49 3.02
CA GLY A 42 1.77 -4.25 4.37
C GLY A 42 1.29 -2.90 4.94
N GLU A 43 1.43 -1.83 4.16
CA GLU A 43 0.95 -0.48 4.51
C GLU A 43 -0.56 -0.47 4.80
N ARG A 44 -1.36 -1.11 3.93
CA ARG A 44 -2.81 -1.21 4.14
C ARG A 44 -3.18 -1.99 5.40
N ARG A 45 -2.43 -3.05 5.73
CA ARG A 45 -2.63 -3.80 6.99
C ARG A 45 -2.32 -2.95 8.21
N LEU A 46 -1.21 -2.21 8.20
CA LEU A 46 -0.84 -1.30 9.29
C LEU A 46 -1.87 -0.19 9.46
N LEU A 47 -2.33 0.41 8.36
CA LEU A 47 -3.36 1.44 8.39
C LEU A 47 -4.67 0.88 8.98
N LYS A 48 -5.09 -0.31 8.54
CA LYS A 48 -6.29 -0.99 9.09
C LYS A 48 -6.16 -1.24 10.58
N ALA A 49 -5.01 -1.77 11.05
CA ALA A 49 -4.78 -2.03 12.46
C ALA A 49 -4.85 -0.73 13.30
N ARG A 50 -4.24 0.34 12.80
CA ARG A 50 -4.30 1.67 13.42
C ARG A 50 -5.73 2.21 13.49
N SER A 51 -6.51 2.11 12.40
CA SER A 51 -7.90 2.55 12.37
C SER A 51 -8.76 1.76 13.36
N LEU A 52 -8.61 0.43 13.41
CA LEU A 52 -9.33 -0.41 14.36
C LEU A 52 -9.01 -0.05 15.81
N GLY A 53 -7.74 0.24 16.13
CA GLY A 53 -7.34 0.67 17.47
C GLY A 53 -7.85 2.07 17.87
N ALA A 54 -8.32 2.88 16.91
CA ALA A 54 -8.92 4.18 17.18
C ALA A 54 -10.44 4.10 17.41
N LEU A 55 -11.11 3.03 17.00
CA LEU A 55 -12.55 2.86 17.19
C LEU A 55 -12.90 2.83 18.67
N GLY A 56 -13.91 3.61 19.07
CA GLY A 56 -14.37 3.69 20.47
C GLY A 56 -13.43 4.42 21.43
N ARG A 57 -12.26 4.91 20.97
CA ARG A 57 -11.32 5.64 21.81
C ARG A 57 -11.77 7.07 22.14
N PHE A 58 -12.67 7.63 21.33
CA PHE A 58 -13.15 9.01 21.45
C PHE A 58 -14.67 9.04 21.42
N SER A 59 -15.25 9.99 22.14
CA SER A 59 -16.69 10.26 22.16
C SER A 59 -16.90 11.75 21.98
N SER A 60 -17.74 12.13 21.01
CA SER A 60 -18.17 13.53 20.81
C SER A 60 -19.28 13.94 21.78
N GLY A 61 -19.90 12.99 22.49
CA GLY A 61 -21.12 13.22 23.26
C GLY A 61 -22.37 13.50 22.40
N ALA A 62 -22.22 13.61 21.08
CA ALA A 62 -23.29 13.87 20.13
C ALA A 62 -23.67 12.56 19.41
N PRO A 63 -24.85 11.97 19.69
CA PRO A 63 -25.24 10.66 19.17
C PRO A 63 -25.56 10.65 17.67
N ASP A 64 -25.81 11.82 17.09
CA ASP A 64 -26.15 12.06 15.69
C ASP A 64 -25.01 12.69 14.89
N ALA A 65 -23.82 12.89 15.49
CA ALA A 65 -22.68 13.53 14.82
C ALA A 65 -22.27 12.85 13.50
N ALA A 66 -22.46 11.54 13.38
CA ALA A 66 -22.19 10.83 12.13
C ALA A 66 -23.22 11.09 11.03
N ARG A 67 -24.44 11.50 11.38
CA ARG A 67 -25.54 11.80 10.46
C ARG A 67 -25.58 13.28 10.10
N GLU A 68 -25.42 14.15 11.08
CA GLU A 68 -25.53 15.59 10.95
C GLU A 68 -24.15 16.27 10.87
N HIS A 69 -23.15 15.60 10.26
CA HIS A 69 -21.75 16.06 10.29
C HIS A 69 -21.58 17.46 9.71
N ASP A 70 -22.32 17.80 8.65
CA ASP A 70 -22.24 19.11 7.99
C ASP A 70 -22.77 20.22 8.90
N ARG A 71 -23.90 19.99 9.60
CA ARG A 71 -24.44 20.91 10.61
C ARG A 71 -23.40 21.22 11.69
N TYR A 72 -22.74 20.18 12.22
CA TYR A 72 -21.70 20.35 13.23
C TYR A 72 -20.45 21.06 12.70
N LEU A 73 -20.11 20.90 11.42
CA LEU A 73 -19.01 21.61 10.79
C LEU A 73 -19.35 23.09 10.59
N GLU A 74 -20.55 23.38 10.09
CA GLU A 74 -21.06 24.75 9.90
C GLU A 74 -21.15 25.51 11.23
N ASP A 75 -21.66 24.86 12.28
CA ASP A 75 -21.76 25.42 13.64
C ASP A 75 -20.39 25.85 14.22
N VAL A 76 -19.30 25.17 13.84
CA VAL A 76 -17.95 25.38 14.42
C VAL A 76 -17.03 26.20 13.52
N LEU A 77 -17.11 26.02 12.20
CA LEU A 77 -16.18 26.62 11.24
C LEU A 77 -16.75 27.79 10.45
N GLY A 78 -18.08 28.01 10.48
CA GLY A 78 -18.79 29.17 9.91
C GLY A 78 -18.12 29.82 8.70
N GLU A 79 -18.40 29.32 7.50
CA GLU A 79 -18.29 30.12 6.28
C GLU A 79 -19.59 30.91 6.05
#